data_AF-A0A1A6A3Q1-F1
#
_entry.id   AF-A0A1A6A3Q1-F1
#
_cell.length_a   1.000
_cell.length_b   1.000
_cell.length_c   1.000
_cell.angle_alpha   90.00
_cell.angle_beta   90.00
_cell.angle_gamma   90.00
#
_symmetry.space_group_name_H-M   'P 1'
#
loop_
_entity.id
_entity.type
_entity.pdbx_description
1 polymer ?
#
loop_
_entity_poly.entity_id
_entity_poly.type
_entity_poly.pdbx_seq_one_letter_code
_entity_poly.pdbx_strand_id
1 'polypeptide(L)'
;MSDTDRDAFSAYASTTDMKGQEGQEGQKAQNSPIEQLVQLTGELEMAAYDDYNDKDEYAARLVTTGGYTEADFDTLKYTNPEYEADYIVNVLDMREAEARAEEAGAILEEKKAIMKALLDTIIRSEEGRPMMGSDEFKAALKLLKEIREGTWKPEGWEEEYGDSYREGDDLHAYEDGEYIY
;
A
#
# COMPACT_ATOMS: atom_id res chain seq x y z
N MET A 1 23.21 -64.58 -3.93
CA MET A 1 22.21 -63.67 -4.53
C MET A 1 20.88 -64.37 -4.37
N SER A 2 20.02 -63.88 -3.46
CA SER A 2 18.71 -64.47 -3.17
C SER A 2 17.63 -63.49 -3.62
N ASP A 3 16.84 -63.95 -4.58
CA ASP A 3 15.68 -63.29 -5.18
C ASP A 3 14.50 -63.28 -4.20
N THR A 4 14.37 -62.24 -3.36
CA THR A 4 13.13 -62.12 -2.55
C THR A 4 12.70 -60.70 -2.17
N ASP A 5 13.16 -59.64 -2.84
CA ASP A 5 12.59 -58.29 -2.63
C ASP A 5 12.38 -57.54 -3.95
N ARG A 6 11.93 -58.27 -4.97
CA ARG A 6 11.66 -57.76 -6.31
C ARG A 6 10.20 -57.98 -6.71
N ASP A 7 9.24 -57.75 -5.81
CA ASP A 7 7.81 -57.78 -6.12
C ASP A 7 7.01 -56.90 -5.14
N ALA A 8 6.95 -55.60 -5.40
CA ALA A 8 5.96 -54.72 -4.76
C ALA A 8 5.55 -53.48 -5.57
N PHE A 9 5.96 -53.32 -6.83
CA PHE A 9 5.55 -52.15 -7.62
C PHE A 9 5.45 -52.47 -9.11
N SER A 10 4.50 -53.33 -9.50
CA SER A 10 3.85 -53.24 -10.82
C SER A 10 2.65 -54.18 -10.93
N ALA A 11 1.43 -53.67 -10.73
CA ALA A 11 0.21 -54.15 -11.36
C ALA A 11 -1.01 -53.42 -10.79
N TYR A 12 -1.44 -52.34 -11.44
CA TYR A 12 -2.79 -52.25 -12.00
C TYR A 12 -2.91 -50.95 -12.80
N ALA A 13 -2.39 -50.99 -14.02
CA ALA A 13 -3.07 -50.25 -15.07
C ALA A 13 -4.36 -51.01 -15.36
N SER A 14 -5.50 -50.34 -15.31
CA SER A 14 -6.45 -50.26 -16.44
C SER A 14 -7.90 -50.12 -15.98
N THR A 15 -8.47 -49.00 -16.41
CA THR A 15 -9.80 -48.86 -17.02
C THR A 15 -11.07 -48.86 -16.17
N THR A 16 -11.73 -47.70 -16.25
CA THR A 16 -13.17 -47.52 -16.51
C THR A 16 -14.05 -47.21 -15.28
N ASP A 17 -14.18 -45.89 -15.08
CA ASP A 17 -15.45 -45.15 -15.18
C ASP A 17 -16.32 -44.94 -13.93
N MET A 18 -16.81 -43.71 -13.91
CA MET A 18 -17.90 -43.10 -13.15
C MET A 18 -17.72 -42.77 -11.67
N LYS A 19 -17.63 -41.44 -11.50
CA LYS A 19 -18.31 -40.59 -10.50
C LYS A 19 -17.64 -40.41 -9.13
N GLY A 20 -17.28 -39.14 -8.94
CA GLY A 20 -16.69 -38.50 -7.77
C GLY A 20 -15.63 -37.51 -8.28
N GLN A 21 -15.94 -36.58 -9.19
CA GLN A 21 -16.65 -35.33 -8.86
C GLN A 21 -16.48 -34.95 -7.38
N GLU A 22 -15.38 -34.24 -7.11
CA GLU A 22 -15.31 -33.04 -6.26
C GLU A 22 -13.83 -32.75 -6.02
N GLY A 23 -13.21 -32.10 -7.00
CA GLY A 23 -11.83 -31.71 -6.90
C GLY A 23 -11.39 -31.03 -8.17
N GLN A 24 -11.43 -29.69 -8.16
CA GLN A 24 -10.83 -28.81 -9.16
C GLN A 24 -11.61 -28.55 -10.46
N GLU A 25 -12.95 -28.58 -10.41
CA GLU A 25 -13.78 -27.83 -11.36
C GLU A 25 -14.46 -26.68 -10.63
N GLY A 26 -13.96 -25.48 -10.92
CA GLY A 26 -14.34 -24.23 -10.28
C GLY A 26 -13.16 -23.27 -10.35
N GLN A 27 -12.69 -23.02 -11.58
CA GLN A 27 -11.82 -21.88 -11.90
C GLN A 27 -12.23 -20.68 -11.06
N LYS A 28 -11.25 -19.94 -10.52
CA LYS A 28 -11.42 -18.55 -10.08
C LYS A 28 -12.51 -17.92 -10.94
N ALA A 29 -13.73 -17.81 -10.41
CA ALA A 29 -14.73 -16.96 -11.05
C ALA A 29 -14.02 -15.61 -11.05
N GLN A 30 -13.65 -15.13 -12.23
CA GLN A 30 -13.02 -13.84 -12.38
C GLN A 30 -13.97 -12.86 -11.70
N ASN A 31 -13.59 -12.34 -10.53
CA ASN A 31 -14.36 -11.30 -9.85
C ASN A 31 -14.70 -10.27 -10.92
N SER A 32 -15.98 -9.90 -11.03
CA SER A 32 -16.40 -8.91 -12.01
C SER A 32 -15.53 -7.65 -11.89
N PRO A 33 -15.33 -6.88 -12.97
CA PRO A 33 -14.53 -5.65 -12.89
C PRO A 33 -15.00 -4.69 -11.79
N ILE A 34 -16.31 -4.67 -11.48
CA ILE A 34 -16.85 -3.91 -10.33
C ILE A 34 -16.43 -4.51 -8.99
N GLU A 35 -16.50 -5.83 -8.79
CA GLU A 35 -16.05 -6.44 -7.53
C GLU A 35 -14.56 -6.21 -7.27
N GLN A 36 -13.74 -6.27 -8.33
CA GLN A 36 -12.33 -5.88 -8.25
C GLN A 36 -12.17 -4.41 -7.88
N LEU A 37 -13.02 -3.53 -8.42
CA LEU A 37 -12.98 -2.11 -8.12
C LEU A 37 -13.35 -1.80 -6.68
N VAL A 38 -14.38 -2.47 -6.14
CA VAL A 38 -14.79 -2.34 -4.74
C VAL A 38 -13.66 -2.78 -3.81
N GLN A 39 -13.08 -3.96 -4.06
CA GLN A 39 -11.96 -4.45 -3.27
C GLN A 39 -10.78 -3.47 -3.31
N LEU A 40 -10.40 -3.03 -4.51
CA LEU A 40 -9.28 -2.14 -4.70
C LEU A 40 -9.51 -0.74 -4.12
N THR A 41 -10.77 -0.30 -4.03
CA THR A 41 -11.12 0.96 -3.36
C THR A 41 -10.80 0.87 -1.88
N GLY A 42 -11.20 -0.22 -1.21
CA GLY A 42 -10.83 -0.44 0.20
C GLY A 42 -9.32 -0.61 0.40
N GLU A 43 -8.63 -1.31 -0.50
CA GLU A 43 -7.16 -1.42 -0.43
C GLU A 43 -6.46 -0.07 -0.62
N LEU A 44 -7.00 0.80 -1.49
CA LEU A 44 -6.47 2.13 -1.72
C LEU A 44 -6.73 3.06 -0.52
N GLU A 45 -7.88 2.97 0.13
CA GLU A 45 -8.19 3.71 1.37
C GLU A 45 -7.24 3.32 2.51
N MET A 46 -6.99 2.02 2.69
CA MET A 46 -6.02 1.55 3.69
C MET A 46 -4.60 2.02 3.38
N ALA A 47 -4.15 1.91 2.12
CA ALA A 47 -2.82 2.39 1.74
C ALA A 47 -2.67 3.91 1.90
N ALA A 48 -3.72 4.69 1.62
CA ALA A 48 -3.72 6.13 1.84
C ALA A 48 -3.72 6.49 3.33
N TYR A 49 -4.40 5.70 4.15
CA TYR A 49 -4.37 5.82 5.60
C TYR A 49 -2.97 5.57 6.17
N ASP A 50 -2.32 4.48 5.74
CA ASP A 50 -0.99 4.12 6.19
C ASP A 50 0.03 5.19 5.78
N ASP A 51 0.02 5.64 4.52
CA ASP A 51 0.89 6.72 4.03
C ASP A 51 0.70 8.02 4.82
N TYR A 52 -0.55 8.39 5.11
CA TYR A 52 -0.87 9.59 5.89
C TYR A 52 -0.31 9.49 7.31
N ASN A 53 -0.59 8.39 8.01
CA ASN A 53 -0.18 8.19 9.40
C ASN A 53 1.33 8.06 9.56
N ASP A 54 1.99 7.27 8.71
CA ASP A 54 3.42 7.04 8.83
C ASP A 54 4.21 8.32 8.50
N LYS A 55 3.71 9.16 7.57
CA LYS A 55 4.28 10.50 7.33
C LYS A 55 4.07 11.44 8.51
N ASP A 56 2.89 11.44 9.12
CA ASP A 56 2.61 12.26 10.31
C ASP A 56 3.47 11.83 11.51
N GLU A 57 3.62 10.51 11.72
CA GLU A 57 4.51 9.96 12.75
C GLU A 57 5.97 10.35 12.48
N TYR A 58 6.46 10.18 11.25
CA TYR A 58 7.81 10.60 10.88
C TYR A 58 8.03 12.10 11.11
N ALA A 59 7.07 12.95 10.72
CA ALA A 59 7.15 14.40 10.94
C ALA A 59 7.18 14.75 12.45
N ALA A 60 6.33 14.12 13.26
CA ALA A 60 6.33 14.30 14.71
C ALA A 60 7.65 13.85 15.35
N ARG A 61 8.24 12.76 14.84
CA ARG A 61 9.56 12.27 15.28
C ARG A 61 10.69 13.23 14.88
N LEU A 62 10.67 13.78 13.67
CA LEU A 62 11.64 14.77 13.21
C LEU A 62 11.68 16.01 14.12
N VAL A 63 10.51 16.50 14.52
CA VAL A 63 10.38 17.62 15.47
C VAL A 63 10.95 17.24 16.84
N THR A 64 10.63 16.04 17.32
CA THR A 64 11.10 15.56 18.64
C THR A 64 12.61 15.32 18.67
N THR A 65 13.21 14.85 17.58
CA THR A 65 14.66 14.64 17.48
C THR A 65 15.42 15.95 17.24
N GLY A 66 14.75 17.00 16.77
CA GLY A 66 15.37 18.30 16.46
C GLY A 66 16.01 18.37 15.07
N GLY A 67 15.65 17.48 14.14
CA GLY A 67 16.07 17.53 12.74
C GLY A 67 17.53 17.15 12.44
N TYR A 68 18.23 16.50 13.38
CA TYR A 68 19.61 16.06 13.17
C TYR A 68 19.72 14.94 12.13
N THR A 69 20.81 14.95 11.35
CA THR A 69 21.10 13.99 10.27
C THR A 69 22.09 12.89 10.71
N GLU A 70 22.20 11.79 9.95
CA GLU A 70 23.15 10.68 10.20
C GLU A 70 24.60 11.15 10.46
N ALA A 71 25.06 12.18 9.75
CA ALA A 71 26.41 12.73 9.92
C ALA A 71 26.57 13.51 11.25
N ASP A 72 25.50 14.17 11.71
CA ASP A 72 25.46 14.82 13.01
C ASP A 72 25.55 13.76 14.14
N PHE A 73 24.94 12.59 13.93
CA PHE A 73 24.90 11.49 14.91
C PHE A 73 26.21 10.73 15.06
N ASP A 74 26.90 10.43 13.95
CA ASP A 74 28.24 9.84 14.00
C ASP A 74 29.24 10.77 14.68
N THR A 75 29.00 12.08 14.72
CA THR A 75 29.85 13.04 15.44
C THR A 75 29.46 13.15 16.93
N LEU A 76 28.16 13.11 17.24
CA LEU A 76 27.61 13.21 18.60
C LEU A 76 27.94 12.00 19.48
N LYS A 77 27.87 10.79 18.92
CA LYS A 77 28.21 9.53 19.61
C LYS A 77 29.63 9.54 20.18
N TYR A 78 30.57 10.11 19.45
CA TYR A 78 31.98 10.18 19.88
C TYR A 78 32.27 11.34 20.84
N THR A 79 31.40 12.35 20.90
CA THR A 79 31.64 13.58 21.69
C THR A 79 30.89 13.62 23.02
N ASN A 80 29.78 12.88 23.17
CA ASN A 80 28.94 12.90 24.38
C ASN A 80 28.43 11.50 24.78
N PRO A 81 29.32 10.60 25.25
CA PRO A 81 28.98 9.19 25.54
C PRO A 81 27.94 9.01 26.67
N GLU A 82 27.69 10.05 27.47
CA GLU A 82 26.73 10.01 28.60
C GLU A 82 25.27 10.21 28.18
N TYR A 83 25.03 10.69 26.95
CA TYR A 83 23.68 10.90 26.39
C TYR A 83 23.20 9.72 25.53
N GLU A 84 23.98 8.64 25.43
CA GLU A 84 23.86 7.64 24.36
C GLU A 84 22.54 6.83 24.36
N ALA A 85 21.98 6.40 25.49
CA ALA A 85 20.92 5.39 25.43
C ALA A 85 19.58 5.96 24.89
N ASP A 86 19.00 6.95 25.57
CA ASP A 86 17.70 7.51 25.19
C ASP A 86 17.77 8.29 23.87
N TYR A 87 18.92 8.89 23.58
CA TYR A 87 19.14 9.68 22.36
C TYR A 87 19.34 8.78 21.12
N ILE A 88 20.09 7.68 21.21
CA ILE A 88 20.23 6.73 20.09
C ILE A 88 18.90 6.04 19.78
N VAL A 89 18.08 5.72 20.80
CA VAL A 89 16.75 5.12 20.59
C VAL A 89 15.84 6.05 19.78
N ASN A 90 15.78 7.33 20.10
CA ASN A 90 14.94 8.29 19.35
C ASN A 90 15.33 8.42 17.86
N VAL A 91 16.62 8.26 17.54
CA VAL A 91 17.10 8.31 16.16
C VAL A 91 16.75 7.03 15.41
N LEU A 92 16.92 5.87 16.04
CA LEU A 92 16.52 4.60 15.46
C LEU A 92 15.00 4.57 15.19
N ASP A 93 14.20 5.03 16.15
CA ASP A 93 12.76 5.18 16.00
C ASP A 93 12.39 6.11 14.83
N MET A 94 13.07 7.25 14.67
CA MET A 94 12.84 8.17 13.56
C MET A 94 13.14 7.53 12.21
N ARG A 95 14.22 6.74 12.10
CA ARG A 95 14.58 6.04 10.85
C ARG A 95 13.61 4.91 10.52
N GLU A 96 13.15 4.20 11.55
CA GLU A 96 12.12 3.18 11.36
C GLU A 96 10.80 3.81 10.89
N ALA A 97 10.43 4.98 11.43
CA ALA A 97 9.29 5.75 10.96
C ALA A 97 9.49 6.25 9.52
N GLU A 98 10.69 6.74 9.16
CA GLU A 98 11.03 7.14 7.79
C GLU A 98 10.87 5.99 6.79
N ALA A 99 11.45 4.83 7.11
CA ALA A 99 11.39 3.65 6.26
C ALA A 99 9.95 3.16 6.06
N ARG A 100 9.12 3.18 7.12
CA ARG A 100 7.69 2.87 7.02
C ARG A 100 6.95 3.88 6.15
N ALA A 101 7.20 5.17 6.31
CA ALA A 101 6.58 6.21 5.49
C ALA A 101 6.93 6.06 4.00
N GLU A 102 8.18 5.73 3.69
CA GLU A 102 8.62 5.44 2.31
C GLU A 102 7.95 4.18 1.74
N GLU A 103 7.87 3.11 2.54
CA GLU A 103 7.21 1.86 2.13
C GLU A 103 5.71 2.06 1.90
N ALA A 104 5.04 2.75 2.81
CA ALA A 104 3.61 3.08 2.70
C ALA A 104 3.33 3.93 1.46
N GLY A 105 4.18 4.92 1.18
CA GLY A 105 4.08 5.73 -0.04
C GLY A 105 4.27 4.91 -1.32
N ALA A 106 5.20 3.96 -1.33
CA ALA A 106 5.40 3.07 -2.47
C ALA A 106 4.20 2.15 -2.70
N ILE A 107 3.62 1.59 -1.63
CA ILE A 107 2.41 0.77 -1.69
C ILE A 107 1.24 1.61 -2.22
N LEU A 108 1.07 2.84 -1.75
CA LEU A 108 0.03 3.74 -2.22
C LEU A 108 0.14 4.00 -3.73
N GLU A 109 1.35 4.29 -4.24
CA GLU A 109 1.56 4.49 -5.68
C GLU A 109 1.29 3.22 -6.50
N GLU A 110 1.64 2.03 -5.98
CA GLU A 110 1.29 0.76 -6.59
C GLU A 110 -0.24 0.61 -6.71
N LYS A 111 -0.98 0.83 -5.60
CA LYS A 111 -2.44 0.72 -5.58
C LYS A 111 -3.11 1.74 -6.50
N LYS A 112 -2.61 2.97 -6.55
CA LYS A 112 -3.06 4.00 -7.52
C LYS A 112 -2.88 3.53 -8.96
N ALA A 113 -1.73 2.93 -9.28
CA ALA A 113 -1.44 2.43 -10.63
C ALA A 113 -2.37 1.28 -11.02
N ILE A 114 -2.60 0.31 -10.12
CA ILE A 114 -3.53 -0.81 -10.35
C ILE A 114 -4.95 -0.28 -10.53
N MET A 115 -5.39 0.68 -9.69
CA MET A 115 -6.72 1.28 -9.75
C MET A 115 -6.94 1.99 -11.08
N LYS A 116 -5.97 2.79 -11.51
CA LYS A 116 -6.01 3.49 -12.80
C LYS A 116 -6.10 2.50 -13.96
N ALA A 117 -5.32 1.41 -13.93
CA ALA A 117 -5.35 0.41 -14.98
C ALA A 117 -6.70 -0.32 -15.07
N LEU A 118 -7.33 -0.61 -13.93
CA LEU A 118 -8.66 -1.22 -13.88
C LEU A 118 -9.73 -0.27 -14.41
N LEU A 119 -9.73 0.99 -13.97
CA LEU A 119 -10.64 2.03 -14.47
C LEU A 119 -10.49 2.24 -15.98
N ASP A 120 -9.26 2.31 -16.49
CA ASP A 120 -8.98 2.40 -17.93
C ASP A 120 -9.53 1.19 -18.70
N THR A 121 -9.42 -0.01 -18.12
CA THR A 121 -9.97 -1.24 -18.71
C THR A 121 -11.49 -1.19 -18.78
N ILE A 122 -12.16 -0.72 -17.73
CA ILE A 122 -13.62 -0.53 -17.69
C ILE A 122 -14.06 0.50 -18.74
N ILE A 123 -13.35 1.62 -18.88
CA ILE A 123 -13.67 2.67 -19.86
C ILE A 123 -13.53 2.16 -21.30
N ARG A 124 -12.49 1.37 -21.58
CA ARG A 124 -12.16 0.92 -22.94
C ARG A 124 -12.95 -0.32 -23.38
N SER A 125 -13.45 -1.12 -22.45
CA SER A 125 -14.21 -2.33 -22.76
C SER A 125 -15.69 -2.02 -23.05
N GLU A 126 -16.28 -2.70 -24.04
CA GLU A 126 -17.71 -2.58 -24.33
C GLU A 126 -18.57 -3.09 -23.16
N GLU A 127 -18.09 -4.11 -22.45
CA GLU A 127 -18.72 -4.69 -21.26
C GLU A 127 -18.63 -3.78 -20.02
N GLY A 128 -17.62 -2.91 -19.95
CA GLY A 128 -17.39 -2.00 -18.83
C GLY A 128 -18.13 -0.65 -18.94
N ARG A 129 -18.55 -0.22 -20.14
CA ARG A 129 -19.28 1.05 -20.32
C ARG A 129 -20.54 1.20 -19.46
N PRO A 130 -21.39 0.16 -19.30
CA PRO A 130 -22.53 0.24 -18.39
C PRO A 130 -22.12 0.46 -16.92
N MET A 131 -20.93 0.00 -16.53
CA MET A 131 -20.38 0.09 -15.17
C MET A 131 -19.91 1.51 -14.83
N MET A 132 -19.56 2.34 -15.83
CA MET A 132 -19.15 3.73 -15.59
C MET A 132 -20.22 4.59 -14.90
N GLY A 133 -21.49 4.19 -15.01
CA GLY A 133 -22.60 4.84 -14.33
C GLY A 133 -22.82 4.39 -12.88
N SER A 134 -22.15 3.32 -12.44
CA SER A 134 -22.32 2.75 -11.11
C SER A 134 -21.73 3.66 -10.03
N ASP A 135 -22.21 3.49 -8.80
CA ASP A 135 -21.75 4.30 -7.68
C ASP A 135 -20.36 3.86 -7.21
N GLU A 136 -20.03 2.58 -7.35
CA GLU A 136 -18.69 2.03 -7.08
C GLU A 136 -17.65 2.65 -8.03
N PHE A 137 -17.98 2.80 -9.30
CA PHE A 137 -17.08 3.44 -10.27
C PHE A 137 -16.80 4.92 -9.95
N LYS A 138 -17.86 5.65 -9.58
CA LYS A 138 -17.72 7.06 -9.17
C LYS A 138 -16.96 7.19 -7.85
N ALA A 139 -17.19 6.29 -6.90
CA ALA A 139 -16.49 6.27 -5.62
C ALA A 139 -14.98 6.04 -5.82
N ALA A 140 -14.60 5.03 -6.60
CA ALA A 140 -13.19 4.75 -6.92
C ALA A 140 -12.50 5.93 -7.62
N LEU A 141 -13.18 6.57 -8.59
CA LEU A 141 -12.66 7.78 -9.24
C LEU A 141 -12.51 8.95 -8.29
N LYS A 142 -13.50 9.17 -7.41
CA LYS A 142 -13.49 10.24 -6.43
C LYS A 142 -12.32 10.05 -5.45
N LEU A 143 -12.19 8.86 -4.87
CA LEU A 143 -11.10 8.51 -3.97
C LEU A 143 -9.73 8.73 -4.61
N LEU A 144 -9.53 8.19 -5.82
CA LEU A 144 -8.26 8.34 -6.55
C LEU A 144 -7.94 9.82 -6.82
N LYS A 145 -8.95 10.63 -7.11
CA LYS A 145 -8.82 12.08 -7.29
C LYS A 145 -8.42 12.77 -5.98
N GLU A 146 -9.12 12.49 -4.89
CA GLU A 146 -8.87 13.12 -3.58
C GLU A 146 -7.47 12.79 -3.06
N ILE A 147 -7.02 11.54 -3.21
CA ILE A 147 -5.65 11.12 -2.85
C ILE A 147 -4.62 11.87 -3.70
N ARG A 148 -4.82 11.94 -5.03
CA ARG A 148 -3.90 12.65 -5.93
C ARG A 148 -3.81 14.14 -5.61
N GLU A 149 -4.92 14.74 -5.20
CA GLU A 149 -5.01 16.17 -4.86
C GLU A 149 -4.55 16.45 -3.41
N GLY A 150 -4.21 15.42 -2.63
CA GLY A 150 -3.83 15.55 -1.23
C GLY A 150 -4.97 16.05 -0.34
N THR A 151 -6.22 15.92 -0.79
CA THR A 151 -7.42 16.37 -0.07
C THR A 151 -8.14 15.25 0.67
N TRP A 152 -7.76 13.99 0.40
CA TRP A 152 -8.31 12.86 1.12
C TRP A 152 -7.88 12.90 2.59
N LYS A 153 -8.81 12.58 3.48
CA LYS A 153 -8.57 12.42 4.92
C LYS A 153 -9.32 11.20 5.42
N PRO A 154 -8.78 10.46 6.39
CA PRO A 154 -9.50 9.36 7.01
C PRO A 154 -10.77 9.82 7.71
N GLU A 155 -11.82 9.00 7.62
CA GLU A 155 -13.09 9.28 8.30
C GLU A 155 -12.91 9.23 9.82
N GLY A 156 -13.47 10.21 10.53
CA GLY A 156 -13.34 10.33 11.99
C GLY A 156 -12.01 10.93 12.47
N TRP A 157 -11.13 11.37 11.56
CA TRP A 157 -9.96 12.16 11.91
C TRP A 157 -10.39 13.58 12.30
N GLU A 158 -10.62 13.81 13.60
CA GLU A 158 -10.65 15.17 14.14
C GLU A 158 -9.22 15.72 14.06
N GLU A 159 -9.06 16.99 13.65
CA GLU A 159 -7.77 17.68 13.68
C GLU A 159 -7.34 17.90 15.14
N GLU A 160 -6.96 16.84 15.87
CA GLU A 160 -6.50 16.93 17.27
C GLU A 160 -5.12 17.62 17.39
N TYR A 161 -4.48 17.98 16.27
CA TYR A 161 -3.26 18.79 16.22
C TYR A 161 -3.37 19.99 15.26
N GLY A 162 -4.55 20.63 15.23
CA GLY A 162 -4.87 21.72 14.30
C GLY A 162 -4.62 23.16 14.78
N ASP A 163 -3.81 23.43 15.80
CA ASP A 163 -3.62 24.83 16.27
C ASP A 163 -2.22 25.22 16.81
N SER A 164 -1.17 24.46 16.50
CA SER A 164 0.17 24.87 16.94
C SER A 164 1.33 24.54 16.01
N TYR A 165 1.19 24.66 14.69
CA TYR A 165 2.33 24.90 13.78
C TYR A 165 1.83 25.54 12.48
N ARG A 166 1.39 26.79 12.58
CA ARG A 166 1.19 27.68 11.43
C ARG A 166 2.05 28.91 11.62
N GLU A 167 3.31 28.81 11.20
CA GLU A 167 4.14 29.90 10.66
C GLU A 167 5.56 29.37 10.43
N GLY A 168 5.93 29.15 9.17
CA GLY A 168 7.32 28.86 8.77
C GLY A 168 7.42 28.09 7.46
N ASP A 169 7.40 28.83 6.35
CA ASP A 169 8.07 28.52 5.06
C ASP A 169 7.55 27.31 4.27
N ASP A 170 6.67 27.48 3.28
CA ASP A 170 7.06 27.94 1.92
C ASP A 170 8.28 27.18 1.36
N LEU A 171 8.25 25.84 1.38
CA LEU A 171 9.21 24.97 0.71
C LEU A 171 8.59 24.38 -0.57
N HIS A 172 8.71 25.17 -1.63
CA HIS A 172 8.77 24.81 -3.03
C HIS A 172 7.60 24.02 -3.63
N ALA A 173 6.72 24.79 -4.28
CA ALA A 173 6.10 24.39 -5.53
C ALA A 173 7.17 23.79 -6.47
N TYR A 174 7.11 22.47 -6.67
CA TYR A 174 7.69 21.86 -7.85
C TYR A 174 6.61 21.89 -8.93
N GLU A 175 6.75 22.89 -9.79
CA GLU A 175 6.31 22.84 -11.17
C GLU A 175 6.88 21.56 -11.80
N ASP A 176 6.01 20.64 -12.19
CA ASP A 176 6.23 19.83 -13.38
C ASP A 176 4.91 19.76 -14.15
N GLY A 177 4.95 20.32 -15.36
CA GLY A 177 3.81 20.55 -16.21
C GLY A 177 3.17 19.28 -16.78
N GLU A 178 2.05 19.51 -17.47
CA GLU A 178 1.14 18.56 -18.16
C GLU A 178 -0.05 18.05 -17.31
N TYR A 179 -1.33 18.35 -17.56
CA TYR A 179 -2.07 19.05 -18.62
C TYR A 179 -3.26 19.83 -18.03
N ILE A 180 -3.60 20.90 -18.74
CA ILE A 180 -4.73 21.80 -18.60
C ILE A 180 -6.05 21.09 -19.03
N TYR A 181 -7.18 21.49 -18.45
CA TYR A 181 -8.49 21.44 -19.14
C TYR A 181 -8.81 22.82 -19.73
#